data_AF-A0A660P0K6-F1
#
_entry.id   AF-A0A660P0K6-F1
#
_cell.length_a   1.000
_cell.length_b   1.000
_cell.length_c   1.000
_cell.angle_alpha   90.00
_cell.angle_beta   90.00
_cell.angle_gamma   90.00
#
_symmetry.space_group_name_H-M   'P 1'
#
loop_
_entity.id
_entity.type
_entity.pdbx_description
1 polymer ?
#
loop_
_entity_poly.entity_id
_entity_poly.type
_entity_poly.pdbx_seq_one_letter_code
_entity_poly.pdbx_strand_id
1 'polypeptide(L)'
;MYAAIVALFVTAFALPQQLQAENYNLLINGKRVTSENCGDLTAIDGVKGKVAYDAASNVLTLENATISSTGEKAAGVALWNSIKNLTIKLVGENTIKSEKSGGMVNYDKLTFTGTGKLTITGAMSGNADYCYGVLNPGTITVDGCTMEISGGVNGITSGRWKFNKCNVRIKGNGSENDEYKGSMGRLNYIPEFTDCKIVTPESSEWKKLEKSGYKFYSLFANNKVVTDWVTIKPNAAPEKYSLMINGKQVTSENCGDLTVIEGVKGKVAYDAASNVLTLENATISNTADKAAGVALWNSIKNLTIKIVGENSITSEKSGGMVNYDKLTFTGTGKLKVTGAQSGNEDYCYGVLNHNTITVDGATLEISGGVNGIASGRWKFNKCNVRVKGNGSENDEYKGSMGRLNVIPEFTDCKIVSPEGTVWKELKKSGYTFQSLFGADGKVVTDWVAIQPNDAPVAYDLVLEAVGDREIAVIAIVKDITGMGMMAVKKLIATAPCIIKENMTEADAKEARDKLLAVGATANIYPHGTWKKPTGINFQNADTAAQTIYNLQGIRLNTKLENLPAGVYIVNGKKVLKK
;
A
#
# COMPACT_ATOMS: atom_id res chain seq x y z
N MET A 1 -102.11 -8.07 -7.22
CA MET A 1 -102.63 -7.68 -5.89
C MET A 1 -102.28 -8.83 -4.93
N TYR A 2 -101.34 -8.56 -4.00
CA TYR A 2 -100.93 -9.27 -2.76
C TYR A 2 -101.11 -10.80 -2.67
N ALA A 3 -100.08 -11.67 -2.58
CA ALA A 3 -98.99 -11.83 -1.61
C ALA A 3 -99.45 -12.15 -0.16
N ALA A 4 -99.36 -13.42 0.24
CA ALA A 4 -99.09 -13.87 1.63
C ALA A 4 -98.90 -15.40 1.69
N ILE A 5 -97.65 -15.89 1.73
CA ILE A 5 -97.30 -17.16 2.38
C ILE A 5 -96.03 -16.93 3.20
N VAL A 6 -96.14 -17.26 4.48
CA VAL A 6 -95.17 -17.12 5.56
C VAL A 6 -93.98 -18.04 5.33
N ALA A 7 -92.76 -17.49 5.30
CA ALA A 7 -91.52 -18.25 5.33
C ALA A 7 -91.08 -18.49 6.78
N LEU A 8 -90.99 -19.77 7.17
CA LEU A 8 -90.46 -20.24 8.44
C LEU A 8 -88.93 -20.27 8.35
N PHE A 9 -88.24 -19.41 9.10
CA PHE A 9 -86.78 -19.45 9.22
C PHE A 9 -86.37 -20.60 10.15
N VAL A 10 -85.77 -21.64 9.58
CA VAL A 10 -84.96 -22.62 10.33
C VAL A 10 -83.53 -22.11 10.34
N THR A 11 -83.10 -21.55 11.46
CA THR A 11 -81.69 -21.22 11.71
C THR A 11 -80.91 -22.51 11.90
N ALA A 12 -80.09 -22.88 10.92
CA ALA A 12 -79.07 -23.90 11.09
C ALA A 12 -77.96 -23.38 12.02
N PHE A 13 -77.77 -24.02 13.16
CA PHE A 13 -76.59 -23.84 13.98
C PHE A 13 -75.36 -24.36 13.20
N ALA A 14 -74.56 -23.45 12.65
CA ALA A 14 -73.22 -23.77 12.18
C ALA A 14 -72.34 -24.03 13.42
N LEU A 15 -72.07 -25.31 13.71
CA LEU A 15 -70.99 -25.66 14.62
C LEU A 15 -69.67 -25.13 14.03
N PRO A 16 -68.81 -24.48 14.81
CA PRO A 16 -67.51 -24.03 14.32
C PRO A 16 -66.69 -25.25 13.89
N GLN A 17 -66.30 -25.32 12.62
CA GLN A 17 -65.25 -26.22 12.17
C GLN A 17 -63.97 -25.84 12.93
N GLN A 18 -63.45 -26.76 13.74
CA GLN A 18 -62.08 -26.68 14.24
C GLN A 18 -61.16 -26.70 13.00
N LEU A 19 -60.67 -25.53 12.59
CA LEU A 19 -59.58 -25.41 11.62
C LEU A 19 -58.36 -26.13 12.21
N GLN A 20 -58.02 -27.29 11.66
CA GLN A 20 -56.83 -28.03 12.05
C GLN A 20 -55.59 -27.21 11.68
N ALA A 21 -54.69 -26.97 12.63
CA ALA A 21 -53.46 -26.23 12.40
C ALA A 21 -52.64 -26.83 11.25
N GLU A 22 -52.18 -25.99 10.33
CA GLU A 22 -51.35 -26.41 9.20
C GLU A 22 -50.00 -26.93 9.73
N ASN A 23 -49.52 -28.07 9.22
CA ASN A 23 -48.23 -28.66 9.62
C ASN A 23 -47.17 -28.37 8.55
N TYR A 24 -46.08 -27.75 8.97
CA TYR A 24 -45.05 -27.28 8.05
C TYR A 24 -43.93 -28.29 7.76
N ASN A 25 -44.02 -29.57 8.15
CA ASN A 25 -42.94 -30.54 7.92
C ASN A 25 -41.57 -30.09 8.49
N LEU A 26 -41.62 -29.42 9.63
CA LEU A 26 -40.49 -29.00 10.44
C LEU A 26 -40.73 -29.51 11.86
N LEU A 27 -39.74 -30.17 12.44
CA LEU A 27 -39.76 -30.53 13.86
C LEU A 27 -38.57 -29.88 14.56
N ILE A 28 -38.85 -29.25 15.69
CA ILE A 28 -37.87 -28.68 16.60
C ILE A 28 -37.95 -29.48 17.90
N ASN A 29 -36.84 -30.11 18.30
CA ASN A 29 -36.78 -31.05 19.42
C ASN A 29 -37.96 -32.06 19.45
N GLY A 30 -38.22 -32.70 18.30
CA GLY A 30 -39.31 -33.67 18.15
C GLY A 30 -40.74 -33.12 18.13
N LYS A 31 -40.95 -31.81 18.37
CA LYS A 31 -42.27 -31.17 18.33
C LYS A 31 -42.53 -30.54 16.97
N ARG A 32 -43.74 -30.75 16.44
CA ARG A 32 -44.16 -30.22 15.13
C ARG A 32 -44.31 -28.71 15.17
N VAL A 33 -43.79 -28.05 14.14
CA VAL A 33 -44.04 -26.64 13.87
C VAL A 33 -45.32 -26.53 13.03
N THR A 34 -46.26 -25.73 13.50
CA THR A 34 -47.58 -25.55 12.90
C THR A 34 -47.93 -24.07 12.77
N SER A 35 -49.03 -23.76 12.07
CA SER A 35 -49.56 -22.39 11.94
C SER A 35 -49.86 -21.70 13.28
N GLU A 36 -50.01 -22.47 14.37
CA GLU A 36 -50.29 -21.95 15.71
C GLU A 36 -49.02 -21.53 16.48
N ASN A 37 -47.87 -22.13 16.18
CA ASN A 37 -46.64 -21.90 16.97
C ASN A 37 -45.46 -21.38 16.15
N CYS A 38 -45.56 -21.31 14.82
CA CYS A 38 -44.41 -21.00 13.96
C CYS A 38 -43.76 -19.65 14.26
N GLY A 39 -44.54 -18.63 14.65
CA GLY A 39 -44.02 -17.29 14.93
C GLY A 39 -43.13 -17.19 16.18
N ASP A 40 -43.27 -18.12 17.13
CA ASP A 40 -42.45 -18.17 18.34
C ASP A 40 -42.35 -19.61 18.86
N LEU A 41 -41.17 -20.21 18.70
CA LEU A 41 -40.91 -21.60 19.05
C LEU A 41 -40.26 -21.77 20.44
N THR A 42 -40.18 -20.70 21.24
CA THR A 42 -39.59 -20.74 22.58
C THR A 42 -40.38 -21.60 23.58
N ALA A 43 -41.67 -21.84 23.32
CA ALA A 43 -42.51 -22.74 24.11
C ALA A 43 -42.22 -24.24 23.87
N ILE A 44 -41.24 -24.57 23.01
CA ILE A 44 -40.77 -25.95 22.81
C ILE A 44 -39.63 -26.21 23.80
N ASP A 45 -39.75 -27.27 24.59
CA ASP A 45 -38.70 -27.66 25.54
C ASP A 45 -37.33 -27.75 24.86
N GLY A 46 -36.29 -27.26 25.51
CA GLY A 46 -34.94 -27.24 24.96
C GLY A 46 -34.66 -26.10 23.97
N VAL A 47 -35.63 -25.24 23.67
CA VAL A 47 -35.44 -24.02 22.87
C VAL A 47 -35.16 -22.81 23.77
N LYS A 48 -34.12 -22.03 23.44
CA LYS A 48 -33.77 -20.74 24.06
C LYS A 48 -33.42 -19.72 22.98
N GLY A 49 -33.42 -18.43 23.35
CA GLY A 49 -33.23 -17.35 22.38
C GLY A 49 -34.41 -17.24 21.42
N LYS A 50 -34.23 -16.58 20.28
CA LYS A 50 -35.34 -16.38 19.34
C LYS A 50 -35.27 -17.38 18.18
N VAL A 51 -36.31 -18.20 18.11
CA VAL A 51 -36.53 -19.19 17.04
C VAL A 51 -37.92 -18.97 16.47
N ALA A 52 -38.00 -18.56 15.21
CA ALA A 52 -39.27 -18.23 14.55
C ALA A 52 -39.25 -18.66 13.09
N TYR A 53 -40.27 -19.39 12.66
CA TYR A 53 -40.53 -19.78 11.29
C TYR A 53 -41.63 -18.90 10.68
N ASP A 54 -41.31 -18.25 9.56
CA ASP A 54 -42.25 -17.52 8.73
C ASP A 54 -42.60 -18.36 7.49
N ALA A 55 -43.84 -18.85 7.47
CA ALA A 55 -44.37 -19.68 6.38
C ALA A 55 -44.54 -18.91 5.05
N ALA A 56 -44.73 -17.59 5.10
CA ALA A 56 -44.91 -16.79 3.88
C ALA A 56 -43.60 -16.64 3.11
N SER A 57 -42.48 -16.50 3.83
CA SER A 57 -41.14 -16.35 3.24
C SER A 57 -40.33 -17.65 3.19
N ASN A 58 -40.81 -18.74 3.82
CA ASN A 58 -40.04 -19.97 4.05
C ASN A 58 -38.70 -19.71 4.75
N VAL A 59 -38.72 -18.85 5.79
CA VAL A 59 -37.52 -18.49 6.56
C VAL A 59 -37.68 -18.92 8.01
N LEU A 60 -36.76 -19.75 8.50
CA LEU A 60 -36.55 -20.02 9.92
C LEU A 60 -35.42 -19.09 10.42
N THR A 61 -35.74 -18.15 11.31
CA THR A 61 -34.75 -17.26 11.93
C THR A 61 -34.25 -17.86 13.23
N LEU A 62 -32.93 -17.94 13.37
CA LEU A 62 -32.23 -18.25 14.61
C LEU A 62 -31.45 -17.01 15.04
N GLU A 63 -31.85 -16.40 16.16
CA GLU A 63 -31.23 -15.21 16.72
C GLU A 63 -30.83 -15.45 18.18
N ASN A 64 -29.51 -15.59 18.40
CA ASN A 64 -28.92 -16.02 19.67
C ASN A 64 -29.61 -17.28 20.25
N ALA A 65 -29.98 -18.20 19.37
CA ALA A 65 -30.85 -19.31 19.68
C ALA A 65 -30.08 -20.56 20.13
N THR A 66 -30.70 -21.36 20.99
CA THR A 66 -30.24 -22.71 21.31
C THR A 66 -31.40 -23.68 21.13
N ILE A 67 -31.18 -24.78 20.42
CA ILE A 67 -32.13 -25.89 20.28
C ILE A 67 -31.43 -27.15 20.79
N SER A 68 -31.89 -27.70 21.92
CA SER A 68 -31.27 -28.86 22.57
C SER A 68 -32.24 -30.02 22.69
N SER A 69 -31.77 -31.22 22.36
CA SER A 69 -32.52 -32.48 22.48
C SER A 69 -31.77 -33.50 23.33
N THR A 70 -32.50 -34.19 24.20
CA THR A 70 -32.04 -35.34 24.98
C THR A 70 -32.70 -36.66 24.54
N GLY A 71 -33.57 -36.60 23.52
CA GLY A 71 -34.28 -37.75 22.99
C GLY A 71 -33.36 -38.70 22.22
N GLU A 72 -33.81 -39.94 22.04
CA GLU A 72 -33.06 -40.98 21.34
C GLU A 72 -33.62 -41.23 19.93
N LYS A 73 -32.78 -41.79 19.05
CA LYS A 73 -33.16 -42.20 17.69
C LYS A 73 -33.78 -41.02 16.89
N ALA A 74 -34.71 -41.29 15.98
CA ALA A 74 -35.30 -40.27 15.13
C ALA A 74 -36.00 -39.13 15.90
N ALA A 75 -36.64 -39.44 17.05
CA ALA A 75 -37.28 -38.43 17.90
C ALA A 75 -36.27 -37.51 18.60
N GLY A 76 -35.02 -37.96 18.73
CA GLY A 76 -33.93 -37.21 19.33
C GLY A 76 -33.27 -36.17 18.45
N VAL A 77 -33.62 -36.06 17.17
CA VAL A 77 -33.02 -35.07 16.27
C VAL A 77 -33.47 -33.67 16.70
N ALA A 78 -32.51 -32.76 16.94
CA ALA A 78 -32.82 -31.44 17.47
C ALA A 78 -33.51 -30.55 16.43
N LEU A 79 -33.12 -30.64 15.15
CA LEU A 79 -33.81 -29.97 14.04
C LEU A 79 -34.03 -30.95 12.89
N TRP A 80 -35.29 -31.23 12.56
CA TRP A 80 -35.68 -32.05 11.43
C TRP A 80 -36.42 -31.21 10.39
N ASN A 81 -35.96 -31.21 9.14
CA ASN A 81 -36.54 -30.43 8.05
C ASN A 81 -36.92 -31.27 6.83
N SER A 82 -38.13 -31.04 6.31
CA SER A 82 -38.56 -31.45 4.97
C SER A 82 -39.36 -30.34 4.25
N ILE A 83 -39.21 -29.07 4.67
CA ILE A 83 -39.76 -27.91 3.94
C ILE A 83 -38.97 -27.71 2.65
N LYS A 84 -39.70 -27.56 1.55
CA LYS A 84 -39.14 -27.25 0.24
C LYS A 84 -38.56 -25.84 0.21
N ASN A 85 -37.29 -25.72 -0.19
CA ASN A 85 -36.56 -24.44 -0.29
C ASN A 85 -36.49 -23.64 1.01
N LEU A 86 -36.37 -24.30 2.16
CA LEU A 86 -36.22 -23.61 3.45
C LEU A 86 -34.95 -22.73 3.46
N THR A 87 -35.06 -21.53 4.01
CA THR A 87 -33.90 -20.71 4.38
C THR A 87 -33.79 -20.64 5.90
N ILE A 88 -32.63 -20.96 6.46
CA ILE A 88 -32.29 -20.70 7.85
C ILE A 88 -31.43 -19.44 7.91
N LYS A 89 -31.95 -18.37 8.53
CA LYS A 89 -31.27 -17.09 8.71
C LYS A 89 -30.64 -17.01 10.10
N LEU A 90 -29.33 -16.85 10.14
CA LEU A 90 -28.52 -16.81 11.36
C LEU A 90 -28.22 -15.36 11.77
N VAL A 91 -28.51 -15.05 13.03
CA VAL A 91 -28.15 -13.78 13.69
C VAL A 91 -27.51 -14.09 15.04
N GLY A 92 -26.38 -13.47 15.36
CA GLY A 92 -25.65 -13.74 16.61
C GLY A 92 -25.11 -15.16 16.73
N GLU A 93 -25.01 -15.68 17.94
CA GLU A 93 -24.42 -17.00 18.24
C GLU A 93 -25.52 -18.04 18.45
N ASN A 94 -25.60 -19.04 17.57
CA ASN A 94 -26.67 -20.04 17.57
C ASN A 94 -26.13 -21.45 17.81
N THR A 95 -26.92 -22.30 18.46
CA THR A 95 -26.55 -23.68 18.78
C THR A 95 -27.70 -24.65 18.48
N ILE A 96 -27.40 -25.76 17.82
CA ILE A 96 -28.27 -26.94 17.69
C ILE A 96 -27.52 -28.13 18.29
N LYS A 97 -28.08 -28.79 19.30
CA LYS A 97 -27.41 -29.89 19.99
C LYS A 97 -28.36 -31.06 20.22
N SER A 98 -27.92 -32.27 19.90
CA SER A 98 -28.58 -33.50 20.33
C SER A 98 -27.59 -34.37 21.10
N GLU A 99 -27.98 -34.84 22.28
CA GLU A 99 -27.10 -35.62 23.15
C GLU A 99 -27.07 -37.11 22.78
N LYS A 100 -28.18 -37.64 22.26
CA LYS A 100 -28.35 -39.07 21.98
C LYS A 100 -28.83 -39.38 20.55
N SER A 101 -28.84 -38.38 19.68
CA SER A 101 -29.13 -38.55 18.26
C SER A 101 -28.40 -37.52 17.40
N GLY A 102 -28.76 -37.43 16.12
CA GLY A 102 -28.19 -36.49 15.18
C GLY A 102 -28.52 -35.05 15.54
N GLY A 103 -27.59 -34.12 15.27
CA GLY A 103 -27.83 -32.69 15.48
C GLY A 103 -28.97 -32.18 14.59
N MET A 104 -28.88 -32.46 13.29
CA MET A 104 -29.86 -32.02 12.31
C MET A 104 -30.09 -33.03 11.18
N VAL A 105 -31.32 -33.09 10.68
CA VAL A 105 -31.69 -33.85 9.47
C VAL A 105 -32.39 -32.94 8.45
N ASN A 106 -32.02 -33.08 7.18
CA ASN A 106 -32.62 -32.32 6.07
C ASN A 106 -32.95 -33.19 4.86
N TYR A 107 -34.22 -33.23 4.43
CA TYR A 107 -34.68 -34.02 3.29
C TYR A 107 -34.85 -33.25 1.97
N ASP A 108 -34.95 -31.92 2.01
CA ASP A 108 -35.22 -31.09 0.83
C ASP A 108 -34.08 -30.08 0.57
N LYS A 109 -34.31 -29.02 -0.24
CA LYS A 109 -33.36 -27.94 -0.43
C LYS A 109 -33.40 -26.98 0.76
N LEU A 110 -32.25 -26.77 1.37
CA LEU A 110 -32.03 -25.90 2.52
C LEU A 110 -30.87 -24.93 2.26
N THR A 111 -31.06 -23.66 2.59
CA THR A 111 -30.02 -22.63 2.54
C THR A 111 -29.76 -22.05 3.93
N PHE A 112 -28.51 -22.04 4.38
CA PHE A 112 -28.05 -21.24 5.52
C PHE A 112 -27.51 -19.90 5.05
N THR A 113 -27.92 -18.82 5.69
CA THR A 113 -27.45 -17.45 5.41
C THR A 113 -27.46 -16.59 6.66
N GLY A 114 -27.03 -15.33 6.53
CA GLY A 114 -26.98 -14.36 7.63
C GLY A 114 -25.57 -14.17 8.19
N THR A 115 -25.44 -13.17 9.07
CA THR A 115 -24.16 -12.75 9.64
C THR A 115 -23.80 -13.50 10.93
N GLY A 116 -24.71 -14.31 11.46
CA GLY A 116 -24.50 -15.09 12.67
C GLY A 116 -23.64 -16.35 12.48
N LYS A 117 -23.26 -16.93 13.61
CA LYS A 117 -22.58 -18.23 13.70
C LYS A 117 -23.58 -19.30 14.15
N LEU A 118 -23.41 -20.52 13.64
CA LEU A 118 -24.16 -21.70 14.09
C LEU A 118 -23.24 -22.86 14.45
N THR A 119 -23.36 -23.36 15.67
CA THR A 119 -22.75 -24.61 16.11
C THR A 119 -23.79 -25.74 16.10
N ILE A 120 -23.51 -26.83 15.39
CA ILE A 120 -24.33 -28.04 15.35
C ILE A 120 -23.52 -29.19 15.98
N THR A 121 -24.08 -29.84 16.99
CA THR A 121 -23.45 -30.99 17.66
C THR A 121 -24.44 -32.14 17.76
N GLY A 122 -24.16 -33.25 17.08
CA GLY A 122 -24.85 -34.51 17.30
C GLY A 122 -24.22 -35.34 18.41
N ALA A 123 -24.84 -36.49 18.69
CA ALA A 123 -24.33 -37.46 19.64
C ALA A 123 -22.90 -37.88 19.30
N MET A 124 -22.04 -37.87 20.33
CA MET A 124 -20.62 -38.22 20.20
C MET A 124 -20.35 -39.71 20.36
N SER A 125 -21.32 -40.45 20.89
CA SER A 125 -21.28 -41.90 21.10
C SER A 125 -22.71 -42.47 21.11
N GLY A 126 -22.83 -43.80 21.02
CA GLY A 126 -24.12 -44.50 20.97
C GLY A 126 -24.29 -45.25 19.65
N ASN A 127 -25.53 -45.36 19.18
CA ASN A 127 -25.80 -46.02 17.90
C ASN A 127 -25.19 -45.20 16.75
N ALA A 128 -24.28 -45.81 16.00
CA ALA A 128 -23.52 -45.19 14.92
C ALA A 128 -24.40 -44.56 13.82
N ASP A 129 -25.62 -45.06 13.60
CA ASP A 129 -26.55 -44.51 12.61
C ASP A 129 -27.16 -43.18 13.05
N TYR A 130 -27.08 -42.84 14.34
CA TYR A 130 -27.58 -41.60 14.92
C TYR A 130 -26.46 -40.67 15.43
N CYS A 131 -25.19 -41.03 15.23
CA CYS A 131 -24.05 -40.22 15.67
C CYS A 131 -23.52 -39.32 14.53
N TYR A 132 -24.28 -38.29 14.16
CA TYR A 132 -23.88 -37.35 13.12
C TYR A 132 -24.19 -35.89 13.48
N GLY A 133 -23.37 -34.96 13.00
CA GLY A 133 -23.68 -33.54 13.09
C GLY A 133 -24.89 -33.20 12.21
N VAL A 134 -24.77 -33.48 10.91
CA VAL A 134 -25.86 -33.29 9.93
C VAL A 134 -26.00 -34.48 8.99
N LEU A 135 -27.23 -35.01 8.89
CA LEU A 135 -27.64 -35.97 7.87
C LEU A 135 -28.49 -35.26 6.82
N ASN A 136 -28.04 -35.26 5.57
CA ASN A 136 -28.68 -34.52 4.49
C ASN A 136 -29.01 -35.42 3.29
N PRO A 137 -30.17 -36.09 3.24
CA PRO A 137 -30.61 -36.73 2.00
C PRO A 137 -30.91 -35.73 0.85
N GLY A 138 -31.18 -34.47 1.17
CA GLY A 138 -31.50 -33.41 0.22
C GLY A 138 -30.28 -32.63 -0.30
N THR A 139 -30.43 -31.30 -0.36
CA THR A 139 -29.36 -30.36 -0.75
C THR A 139 -29.22 -29.27 0.30
N ILE A 140 -28.00 -29.05 0.79
CA ILE A 140 -27.69 -27.94 1.69
C ILE A 140 -26.75 -26.96 0.98
N THR A 141 -27.08 -25.67 1.03
CA THR A 141 -26.21 -24.56 0.64
C THR A 141 -25.85 -23.75 1.88
N VAL A 142 -24.55 -23.55 2.12
CA VAL A 142 -24.03 -22.67 3.17
C VAL A 142 -23.51 -21.41 2.48
N ASP A 143 -24.21 -20.29 2.63
CA ASP A 143 -23.96 -19.06 1.88
C ASP A 143 -23.58 -17.89 2.80
N GLY A 144 -22.30 -17.52 2.78
CA GLY A 144 -21.77 -16.34 3.49
C GLY A 144 -21.75 -16.42 5.02
N CYS A 145 -22.12 -17.55 5.62
CA CYS A 145 -22.24 -17.70 7.08
C CYS A 145 -21.10 -18.52 7.71
N THR A 146 -21.03 -18.47 9.05
CA THR A 146 -20.06 -19.23 9.84
C THR A 146 -20.71 -20.43 10.50
N MET A 147 -20.13 -21.63 10.34
CA MET A 147 -20.66 -22.86 10.94
C MET A 147 -19.60 -23.75 11.56
N GLU A 148 -19.95 -24.40 12.66
CA GLU A 148 -19.16 -25.45 13.30
C GLU A 148 -20.04 -26.70 13.47
N ILE A 149 -19.68 -27.81 12.84
CA ILE A 149 -20.48 -29.03 12.82
C ILE A 149 -19.66 -30.19 13.41
N SER A 150 -20.22 -30.90 14.39
CA SER A 150 -19.58 -32.07 14.98
C SER A 150 -20.54 -33.25 15.19
N GLY A 151 -20.03 -34.47 15.04
CA GLY A 151 -20.76 -35.70 15.35
C GLY A 151 -19.83 -36.87 15.70
N GLY A 152 -20.35 -37.86 16.42
CA GLY A 152 -19.57 -39.00 16.90
C GLY A 152 -19.02 -39.89 15.79
N VAL A 153 -19.71 -39.99 14.66
CA VAL A 153 -19.28 -40.78 13.50
C VAL A 153 -19.03 -39.89 12.30
N ASN A 154 -20.07 -39.18 11.83
CA ASN A 154 -19.93 -38.24 10.73
C ASN A 154 -20.10 -36.78 11.20
N GLY A 155 -19.29 -35.87 10.68
CA GLY A 155 -19.58 -34.44 10.81
C GLY A 155 -20.78 -34.09 9.93
N ILE A 156 -20.62 -34.29 8.63
CA ILE A 156 -21.71 -34.27 7.65
C ILE A 156 -21.77 -35.57 6.85
N THR A 157 -22.97 -35.98 6.41
CA THR A 157 -23.19 -37.17 5.59
C THR A 157 -24.35 -36.99 4.60
N SER A 158 -24.32 -37.76 3.51
CA SER A 158 -25.35 -37.84 2.47
C SER A 158 -25.57 -36.56 1.65
N GLY A 159 -26.27 -36.72 0.53
CA GLY A 159 -26.83 -35.66 -0.32
C GLY A 159 -25.82 -34.76 -0.99
N ARG A 160 -26.29 -33.56 -1.35
CA ARG A 160 -25.50 -32.51 -2.03
C ARG A 160 -25.18 -31.39 -1.06
N TRP A 161 -23.94 -30.92 -1.12
CA TRP A 161 -23.43 -29.84 -0.30
C TRP A 161 -22.81 -28.77 -1.19
N LYS A 162 -23.18 -27.51 -0.95
CA LYS A 162 -22.62 -26.33 -1.62
C LYS A 162 -22.12 -25.36 -0.57
N PHE A 163 -20.88 -24.93 -0.69
CA PHE A 163 -20.24 -23.96 0.17
C PHE A 163 -19.94 -22.71 -0.65
N ASN A 164 -20.46 -21.56 -0.23
CA ASN A 164 -20.27 -20.29 -0.92
C ASN A 164 -19.82 -19.21 0.07
N LYS A 165 -18.62 -18.63 -0.12
CA LYS A 165 -18.11 -17.51 0.70
C LYS A 165 -18.20 -17.74 2.21
N CYS A 166 -18.14 -18.99 2.68
CA CYS A 166 -18.45 -19.35 4.05
C CYS A 166 -17.20 -19.69 4.86
N ASN A 167 -17.31 -19.59 6.19
CA ASN A 167 -16.30 -20.03 7.13
C ASN A 167 -16.83 -21.23 7.93
N VAL A 168 -16.43 -22.44 7.57
CA VAL A 168 -17.04 -23.67 8.10
C VAL A 168 -15.98 -24.61 8.64
N ARG A 169 -16.24 -25.21 9.81
CA ARG A 169 -15.44 -26.31 10.34
C ARG A 169 -16.30 -27.53 10.62
N ILE A 170 -15.85 -28.70 10.21
CA ILE A 170 -16.61 -29.96 10.29
C ILE A 170 -15.76 -31.05 10.92
N LYS A 171 -16.30 -31.79 11.91
CA LYS A 171 -15.61 -32.92 12.54
C LYS A 171 -16.51 -34.15 12.75
N GLY A 172 -15.98 -35.32 12.42
CA GLY A 172 -16.59 -36.61 12.69
C GLY A 172 -15.53 -37.61 13.13
N ASN A 173 -15.74 -38.36 14.22
CA ASN A 173 -14.68 -39.23 14.75
C ASN A 173 -14.50 -40.54 13.96
N GLY A 174 -15.34 -40.78 12.94
CA GLY A 174 -15.29 -41.95 12.09
C GLY A 174 -15.93 -43.20 12.70
N SER A 175 -15.70 -44.35 12.08
CA SER A 175 -16.29 -45.62 12.49
C SER A 175 -15.32 -46.78 12.22
N GLU A 176 -15.16 -47.68 13.19
CA GLU A 176 -14.35 -48.90 13.02
C GLU A 176 -14.94 -49.85 11.96
N ASN A 177 -16.27 -49.84 11.81
CA ASN A 177 -16.98 -50.71 10.87
C ASN A 177 -17.10 -50.13 9.44
N ASP A 178 -16.62 -48.91 9.20
CA ASP A 178 -16.81 -48.22 7.92
C ASP A 178 -15.75 -47.14 7.70
N GLU A 179 -14.71 -47.49 6.94
CA GLU A 179 -13.56 -46.62 6.66
C GLU A 179 -13.90 -45.34 5.86
N TYR A 180 -15.15 -45.19 5.38
CA TYR A 180 -15.63 -44.02 4.65
C TYR A 180 -16.49 -43.08 5.51
N LYS A 181 -16.65 -43.36 6.81
CA LYS A 181 -17.31 -42.44 7.75
C LYS A 181 -16.26 -41.58 8.48
N GLY A 182 -16.51 -40.28 8.58
CA GLY A 182 -15.59 -39.29 9.16
C GLY A 182 -16.13 -37.87 9.04
N SER A 183 -15.27 -36.85 9.10
CA SER A 183 -15.69 -35.44 9.10
C SER A 183 -16.58 -35.08 7.90
N MET A 184 -16.18 -35.43 6.69
CA MET A 184 -17.02 -35.34 5.49
C MET A 184 -17.10 -36.73 4.83
N GLY A 185 -17.89 -37.61 5.43
CA GLY A 185 -18.01 -39.03 5.06
C GLY A 185 -19.33 -39.36 4.37
N ARG A 186 -19.33 -40.40 3.52
CA ARG A 186 -20.53 -40.96 2.86
C ARG A 186 -21.45 -39.91 2.17
N LEU A 187 -20.88 -38.94 1.48
CA LEU A 187 -21.63 -37.95 0.68
C LEU A 187 -22.06 -38.54 -0.67
N ASN A 188 -23.21 -38.16 -1.22
CA ASN A 188 -23.63 -38.67 -2.54
C ASN A 188 -22.89 -37.99 -3.70
N TYR A 189 -22.33 -36.80 -3.46
CA TYR A 189 -21.60 -36.00 -4.43
C TYR A 189 -20.39 -35.34 -3.75
N ILE A 190 -19.35 -35.06 -4.53
CA ILE A 190 -18.27 -34.17 -4.08
C ILE A 190 -18.89 -32.78 -3.87
N PRO A 191 -18.69 -32.13 -2.70
CA PRO A 191 -19.19 -30.80 -2.43
C PRO A 191 -18.70 -29.76 -3.45
N GLU A 192 -19.58 -28.82 -3.77
CA GLU A 192 -19.25 -27.66 -4.61
C GLU A 192 -18.71 -26.52 -3.72
N PHE A 193 -17.61 -25.89 -4.15
CA PHE A 193 -17.02 -24.74 -3.47
C PHE A 193 -17.03 -23.53 -4.40
N THR A 194 -17.64 -22.43 -3.98
CA THR A 194 -17.68 -21.16 -4.70
C THR A 194 -17.09 -20.07 -3.80
N ASP A 195 -16.08 -19.35 -4.27
CA ASP A 195 -15.37 -18.31 -3.51
C ASP A 195 -14.92 -18.76 -2.10
N CYS A 196 -14.63 -20.04 -1.96
CA CYS A 196 -14.08 -20.67 -0.76
C CYS A 196 -13.31 -21.94 -1.16
N LYS A 197 -12.53 -22.48 -0.23
CA LYS A 197 -11.82 -23.75 -0.40
C LYS A 197 -11.60 -24.44 0.94
N ILE A 198 -11.39 -25.75 0.90
CA ILE A 198 -10.82 -26.48 2.05
C ILE A 198 -9.39 -25.97 2.26
N VAL A 199 -9.07 -25.54 3.47
CA VAL A 199 -7.73 -25.10 3.89
C VAL A 199 -7.08 -26.05 4.89
N THR A 200 -7.86 -26.96 5.49
CA THR A 200 -7.35 -27.97 6.39
C THR A 200 -8.22 -29.22 6.28
N PRO A 201 -7.64 -30.43 6.10
CA PRO A 201 -6.22 -30.68 5.89
C PRO A 201 -5.73 -30.18 4.51
N GLU A 202 -4.45 -29.79 4.41
CA GLU A 202 -3.87 -29.19 3.18
C GLU A 202 -3.79 -30.20 2.02
N SER A 203 -3.45 -31.46 2.31
CA SER A 203 -3.29 -32.53 1.32
C SER A 203 -4.46 -33.53 1.38
N SER A 204 -5.66 -33.04 1.07
CA SER A 204 -6.89 -33.83 1.08
C SER A 204 -7.33 -34.27 -0.32
N GLU A 205 -7.90 -35.47 -0.43
CA GLU A 205 -8.46 -36.01 -1.68
C GLU A 205 -9.85 -36.62 -1.46
N TRP A 206 -10.67 -36.66 -2.50
CA TRP A 206 -11.98 -37.32 -2.47
C TRP A 206 -11.86 -38.77 -2.93
N LYS A 207 -12.18 -39.73 -2.06
CA LYS A 207 -12.27 -41.15 -2.46
C LYS A 207 -13.72 -41.55 -2.72
N LYS A 208 -13.91 -42.31 -3.80
CA LYS A 208 -15.19 -42.85 -4.23
C LYS A 208 -15.38 -44.26 -3.67
N LEU A 209 -16.57 -44.52 -3.11
CA LEU A 209 -17.05 -45.85 -2.75
C LEU A 209 -18.29 -46.19 -3.56
N GLU A 210 -18.31 -47.36 -4.18
CA GLU A 210 -19.50 -47.91 -4.82
C GLU A 210 -20.04 -49.06 -3.96
N LYS A 211 -21.27 -48.91 -3.44
CA LYS A 211 -21.89 -49.89 -2.54
C LYS A 211 -23.38 -50.00 -2.81
N SER A 212 -23.86 -51.21 -3.05
CA SER A 212 -25.29 -51.51 -3.30
C SER A 212 -25.91 -50.67 -4.43
N GLY A 213 -25.15 -50.40 -5.50
CA GLY A 213 -25.60 -49.58 -6.64
C GLY A 213 -25.53 -48.07 -6.41
N TYR A 214 -25.13 -47.62 -5.23
CA TYR A 214 -24.97 -46.20 -4.90
C TYR A 214 -23.49 -45.79 -4.92
N LYS A 215 -23.25 -44.53 -5.31
CA LYS A 215 -21.94 -43.89 -5.26
C LYS A 215 -21.87 -42.96 -4.06
N PHE A 216 -20.78 -43.08 -3.31
CA PHE A 216 -20.48 -42.23 -2.17
C PHE A 216 -19.08 -41.63 -2.33
N TYR A 217 -18.87 -40.46 -1.75
CA TYR A 217 -17.60 -39.75 -1.70
C TYR A 217 -17.27 -39.42 -0.26
N SER A 218 -15.98 -39.48 0.09
CA SER A 218 -15.51 -39.15 1.43
C SER A 218 -14.16 -38.47 1.34
N LEU A 219 -13.90 -37.52 2.23
CA LEU A 219 -12.65 -36.79 2.26
C LEU A 219 -11.58 -37.61 2.99
N PHE A 220 -10.46 -37.83 2.32
CA PHE A 220 -9.30 -38.56 2.83
C PHE A 220 -8.08 -37.65 2.92
N ALA A 221 -7.20 -37.92 3.87
CA ALA A 221 -5.86 -37.37 3.96
C ALA A 221 -4.92 -38.47 4.44
N ASN A 222 -3.71 -38.55 3.88
CA ASN A 222 -2.73 -39.60 4.22
C ASN A 222 -3.33 -41.02 4.14
N ASN A 223 -4.11 -41.28 3.09
CA ASN A 223 -4.81 -42.55 2.85
C ASN A 223 -5.84 -43.00 3.90
N LYS A 224 -6.21 -42.16 4.87
CA LYS A 224 -7.30 -42.42 5.82
C LYS A 224 -8.40 -41.37 5.69
N VAL A 225 -9.64 -41.73 6.03
CA VAL A 225 -10.73 -40.76 6.11
C VAL A 225 -10.38 -39.69 7.13
N VAL A 226 -10.67 -38.44 6.82
CA VAL A 226 -10.39 -37.34 7.74
C VAL A 226 -11.33 -37.43 8.94
N THR A 227 -10.76 -37.59 10.14
CA THR A 227 -11.51 -37.60 11.41
C THR A 227 -11.25 -36.37 12.29
N ASP A 228 -10.35 -35.50 11.86
CA ASP A 228 -10.14 -34.21 12.51
C ASP A 228 -10.92 -33.09 11.79
N TRP A 229 -10.83 -31.87 12.32
CA TRP A 229 -11.49 -30.70 11.76
C TRP A 229 -11.12 -30.46 10.29
N VAL A 230 -12.12 -30.54 9.42
CA VAL A 230 -12.05 -30.01 8.06
C VAL A 230 -12.44 -28.54 8.13
N THR A 231 -11.56 -27.65 7.66
CA THR A 231 -11.80 -26.20 7.66
C THR A 231 -11.96 -25.69 6.24
N ILE A 232 -13.05 -24.98 5.99
CA ILE A 232 -13.40 -24.30 4.74
C ILE A 232 -13.36 -22.81 5.04
N LYS A 233 -12.58 -22.04 4.26
CA LYS A 233 -12.52 -20.58 4.40
C LYS A 233 -12.90 -19.90 3.09
N PRO A 234 -13.44 -18.68 3.14
CA PRO A 234 -13.59 -17.86 1.94
C PRO A 234 -12.25 -17.69 1.25
N ASN A 235 -12.26 -17.66 -0.08
CA ASN A 235 -11.15 -17.15 -0.86
C ASN A 235 -11.13 -15.64 -0.59
N ALA A 236 -10.43 -15.17 0.44
CA ALA A 236 -10.40 -13.75 0.77
C ALA A 236 -9.87 -12.99 -0.46
N ALA A 237 -10.64 -12.01 -0.95
CA ALA A 237 -10.12 -11.11 -1.97
C ALA A 237 -8.92 -10.37 -1.38
N PRO A 238 -7.79 -10.27 -2.10
CA PRO A 238 -6.61 -9.58 -1.59
C PRO A 238 -6.99 -8.15 -1.20
N GLU A 239 -6.64 -7.75 0.03
CA GLU A 239 -6.83 -6.37 0.46
C GLU A 239 -5.99 -5.48 -0.46
N LYS A 240 -6.60 -4.43 -1.03
CA LYS A 240 -5.91 -3.50 -1.93
C LYS A 240 -5.42 -2.32 -1.12
N TYR A 241 -4.12 -2.05 -1.17
CA TYR A 241 -3.54 -0.88 -0.52
C TYR A 241 -3.51 0.30 -1.49
N SER A 242 -3.61 1.54 -1.02
CA SER A 242 -3.54 2.72 -1.89
C SER A 242 -2.10 3.04 -2.36
N LEU A 243 -1.44 2.04 -2.95
CA LEU A 243 -0.07 2.06 -3.46
C LEU A 243 -0.02 1.27 -4.77
N MET A 244 0.63 1.83 -5.78
CA MET A 244 0.94 1.13 -7.01
C MET A 244 2.42 1.26 -7.35
N ILE A 245 3.02 0.16 -7.80
CA ILE A 245 4.39 0.11 -8.33
C ILE A 245 4.30 -0.28 -9.80
N ASN A 246 4.90 0.51 -10.68
CA ASN A 246 4.86 0.32 -12.14
C ASN A 246 3.43 0.08 -12.69
N GLY A 247 2.45 0.83 -12.18
CA GLY A 247 1.04 0.66 -12.55
C GLY A 247 0.35 -0.61 -12.03
N LYS A 248 1.04 -1.46 -11.26
CA LYS A 248 0.47 -2.66 -10.62
C LYS A 248 0.04 -2.35 -9.19
N GLN A 249 -1.17 -2.80 -8.87
CA GLN A 249 -1.79 -2.66 -7.56
C GLN A 249 -1.04 -3.49 -6.49
N VAL A 250 -0.65 -2.84 -5.39
CA VAL A 250 -0.13 -3.56 -4.21
C VAL A 250 -1.30 -4.10 -3.40
N THR A 251 -1.19 -5.36 -2.95
CA THR A 251 -2.24 -6.10 -2.23
C THR A 251 -1.66 -6.89 -1.06
N SER A 252 -2.52 -7.43 -0.19
CA SER A 252 -2.12 -8.32 0.91
C SER A 252 -1.37 -9.57 0.48
N GLU A 253 -1.45 -9.97 -0.80
CA GLU A 253 -0.72 -11.13 -1.33
C GLU A 253 0.71 -10.80 -1.76
N ASN A 254 0.97 -9.57 -2.24
CA ASN A 254 2.27 -9.20 -2.81
C ASN A 254 3.04 -8.16 -1.98
N CYS A 255 2.43 -7.55 -0.96
CA CYS A 255 3.05 -6.46 -0.22
C CYS A 255 4.37 -6.85 0.45
N GLY A 256 4.53 -8.11 0.89
CA GLY A 256 5.76 -8.60 1.51
C GLY A 256 6.96 -8.74 0.57
N ASP A 257 6.71 -8.87 -0.73
CA ASP A 257 7.76 -8.98 -1.76
C ASP A 257 7.25 -8.45 -3.11
N LEU A 258 7.65 -7.22 -3.44
CA LEU A 258 7.22 -6.53 -4.65
C LEU A 258 8.11 -6.84 -5.86
N THR A 259 9.09 -7.74 -5.74
CA THR A 259 9.88 -8.22 -6.90
C THR A 259 9.04 -9.02 -7.89
N VAL A 260 7.83 -9.45 -7.49
CA VAL A 260 6.83 -10.05 -8.39
C VAL A 260 6.30 -9.06 -9.44
N ILE A 261 6.54 -7.76 -9.27
CA ILE A 261 6.17 -6.72 -10.23
C ILE A 261 7.31 -6.51 -11.22
N GLU A 262 6.99 -6.55 -12.52
CA GLU A 262 7.96 -6.34 -13.60
C GLU A 262 8.69 -4.99 -13.43
N GLY A 263 10.01 -5.02 -13.60
CA GLY A 263 10.88 -3.85 -13.45
C GLY A 263 11.34 -3.58 -12.01
N VAL A 264 10.94 -4.41 -11.04
CA VAL A 264 11.40 -4.33 -9.64
C VAL A 264 12.56 -5.29 -9.39
N LYS A 265 13.64 -4.81 -8.78
CA LYS A 265 14.82 -5.58 -8.35
C LYS A 265 15.27 -5.13 -6.97
N GLY A 266 16.10 -5.94 -6.30
CA GLY A 266 16.48 -5.71 -4.90
C GLY A 266 15.30 -5.96 -3.97
N LYS A 267 15.37 -5.48 -2.72
CA LYS A 267 14.30 -5.71 -1.75
C LYS A 267 13.36 -4.52 -1.70
N VAL A 268 12.12 -4.76 -2.11
CA VAL A 268 11.01 -3.80 -2.05
C VAL A 268 9.84 -4.47 -1.34
N ALA A 269 9.49 -3.98 -0.15
CA ALA A 269 8.46 -4.59 0.68
C ALA A 269 7.66 -3.52 1.42
N TYR A 270 6.34 -3.64 1.36
CA TYR A 270 5.38 -2.82 2.08
C TYR A 270 4.79 -3.59 3.27
N ASP A 271 4.94 -3.02 4.47
CA ASP A 271 4.32 -3.50 5.69
C ASP A 271 3.09 -2.64 6.02
N ALA A 272 1.91 -3.24 5.89
CA ALA A 272 0.62 -2.58 6.14
C ALA A 272 0.35 -2.31 7.63
N ALA A 273 1.00 -3.03 8.55
CA ALA A 273 0.81 -2.80 9.99
C ALA A 273 1.54 -1.53 10.45
N SER A 274 2.71 -1.25 9.88
CA SER A 274 3.53 -0.08 10.21
C SER A 274 3.43 1.08 9.22
N ASN A 275 2.74 0.89 8.08
CA ASN A 275 2.74 1.80 6.93
C ASN A 275 4.17 2.15 6.48
N VAL A 276 5.04 1.15 6.37
CA VAL A 276 6.43 1.31 5.94
C VAL A 276 6.66 0.59 4.62
N LEU A 277 7.10 1.33 3.59
CA LEU A 277 7.69 0.79 2.38
C LEU A 277 9.22 0.79 2.52
N THR A 278 9.83 -0.38 2.56
CA THR A 278 11.29 -0.53 2.61
C THR A 278 11.86 -0.65 1.20
N LEU A 279 12.88 0.16 0.90
CA LEU A 279 13.74 0.05 -0.28
C LEU A 279 15.15 -0.29 0.20
N GLU A 280 15.63 -1.49 -0.13
CA GLU A 280 16.96 -1.95 0.23
C GLU A 280 17.70 -2.48 -1.01
N ASN A 281 18.70 -1.72 -1.46
CA ASN A 281 19.41 -1.93 -2.73
C ASN A 281 18.45 -2.15 -3.92
N ALA A 282 17.35 -1.41 -3.92
CA ALA A 282 16.22 -1.60 -4.80
C ALA A 282 16.35 -0.83 -6.12
N THR A 283 15.79 -1.39 -7.19
CA THR A 283 15.59 -0.69 -8.47
C THR A 283 14.16 -0.89 -8.92
N ILE A 284 13.45 0.19 -9.20
CA ILE A 284 12.10 0.18 -9.78
C ILE A 284 12.17 0.92 -11.12
N SER A 285 12.00 0.21 -12.23
CA SER A 285 12.08 0.77 -13.58
C SER A 285 10.76 0.60 -14.33
N ASN A 286 10.18 1.70 -14.83
CA ASN A 286 8.94 1.70 -15.61
C ASN A 286 9.16 2.26 -17.02
N THR A 287 8.66 1.56 -18.04
CA THR A 287 8.76 1.94 -19.46
C THR A 287 7.40 2.26 -20.10
N ALA A 288 6.31 2.14 -19.33
CA ALA A 288 4.94 2.45 -19.75
C ALA A 288 4.70 3.96 -19.83
N ASP A 289 3.67 4.38 -20.59
CA ASP A 289 3.31 5.78 -20.79
C ASP A 289 2.15 6.25 -19.89
N LYS A 290 1.96 7.58 -19.81
CA LYS A 290 0.81 8.25 -19.16
C LYS A 290 0.61 7.81 -17.70
N ALA A 291 -0.65 7.54 -17.30
CA ALA A 291 -1.03 7.22 -15.93
C ALA A 291 -0.45 5.88 -15.43
N ALA A 292 -0.23 4.91 -16.32
CA ALA A 292 0.43 3.64 -15.99
C ALA A 292 1.97 3.78 -15.92
N GLY A 293 2.51 4.86 -16.48
CA GLY A 293 3.95 5.12 -16.55
C GLY A 293 4.59 5.58 -15.24
N VAL A 294 3.82 6.01 -14.24
CA VAL A 294 4.40 6.40 -12.94
C VAL A 294 5.02 5.19 -12.27
N ALA A 295 6.28 5.28 -11.84
CA ALA A 295 6.98 4.15 -11.25
C ALA A 295 6.52 3.86 -9.80
N LEU A 296 6.25 4.90 -9.00
CA LEU A 296 5.65 4.76 -7.67
C LEU A 296 4.52 5.77 -7.46
N TRP A 297 3.31 5.26 -7.24
CA TRP A 297 2.13 6.05 -6.92
C TRP A 297 1.67 5.75 -5.49
N ASN A 298 1.51 6.76 -4.65
CA ASN A 298 1.13 6.62 -3.25
C ASN A 298 -0.08 7.48 -2.87
N SER A 299 -1.01 6.88 -2.12
CA SER A 299 -2.05 7.54 -1.35
C SER A 299 -2.31 6.85 0.01
N ILE A 300 -1.35 6.07 0.51
CA ILE A 300 -1.41 5.51 1.87
C ILE A 300 -1.22 6.63 2.88
N LYS A 301 -2.11 6.68 3.87
CA LYS A 301 -2.07 7.66 4.96
C LYS A 301 -0.80 7.50 5.80
N ASN A 302 -0.03 8.58 5.92
CA ASN A 302 1.22 8.63 6.69
C ASN A 302 2.25 7.55 6.29
N LEU A 303 2.41 7.28 5.00
CA LEU A 303 3.42 6.32 4.52
C LEU A 303 4.83 6.77 4.94
N THR A 304 5.66 5.82 5.38
CA THR A 304 7.10 6.01 5.52
C THR A 304 7.84 5.19 4.47
N ILE A 305 8.72 5.83 3.69
CA ILE A 305 9.68 5.15 2.82
C ILE A 305 11.02 5.07 3.55
N LYS A 306 11.43 3.86 3.92
CA LYS A 306 12.71 3.57 4.58
C LYS A 306 13.75 3.16 3.54
N ILE A 307 14.82 3.94 3.43
CA ILE A 307 15.87 3.80 2.42
C ILE A 307 17.11 3.17 3.04
N VAL A 308 17.56 2.04 2.48
CA VAL A 308 18.77 1.32 2.90
C VAL A 308 19.63 1.01 1.67
N GLY A 309 20.92 1.30 1.73
CA GLY A 309 21.83 1.11 0.60
C GLY A 309 21.51 2.03 -0.59
N GLU A 310 21.84 1.59 -1.80
CA GLU A 310 21.69 2.39 -3.04
C GLU A 310 20.41 2.00 -3.78
N ASN A 311 19.47 2.93 -3.91
CA ASN A 311 18.15 2.68 -4.46
C ASN A 311 17.87 3.58 -5.67
N SER A 312 17.09 3.07 -6.62
CA SER A 312 16.63 3.87 -7.76
C SER A 312 15.17 3.62 -8.13
N ILE A 313 14.47 4.69 -8.50
CA ILE A 313 13.14 4.70 -9.08
C ILE A 313 13.24 5.47 -10.39
N THR A 314 12.92 4.84 -11.51
CA THR A 314 13.03 5.42 -12.84
C THR A 314 11.73 5.21 -13.62
N SER A 315 11.17 6.28 -14.17
CA SER A 315 10.13 6.23 -15.19
C SER A 315 10.64 6.86 -16.48
N GLU A 316 10.61 6.12 -17.58
CA GLU A 316 11.14 6.58 -18.86
C GLU A 316 10.20 7.57 -19.58
N LYS A 317 8.88 7.40 -19.41
CA LYS A 317 7.85 8.12 -20.19
C LYS A 317 6.80 8.84 -19.33
N SER A 318 6.98 8.86 -18.01
CA SER A 318 6.10 9.57 -17.09
C SER A 318 6.86 10.05 -15.85
N GLY A 319 6.12 10.46 -14.83
CA GLY A 319 6.69 10.92 -13.57
C GLY A 319 7.39 9.82 -12.78
N GLY A 320 8.48 10.15 -12.09
CA GLY A 320 9.18 9.19 -11.23
C GLY A 320 8.27 8.72 -10.08
N MET A 321 7.72 9.67 -9.32
CA MET A 321 6.82 9.38 -8.20
C MET A 321 5.64 10.36 -8.12
N VAL A 322 4.50 9.87 -7.66
CA VAL A 322 3.33 10.70 -7.31
C VAL A 322 2.85 10.38 -5.90
N ASN A 323 2.55 11.41 -5.12
CA ASN A 323 2.12 11.30 -3.74
C ASN A 323 0.84 12.11 -3.46
N TYR A 324 -0.16 11.49 -2.80
CA TYR A 324 -1.44 12.11 -2.46
C TYR A 324 -1.69 12.32 -0.96
N ASP A 325 -0.95 11.65 -0.08
CA ASP A 325 -1.10 11.76 1.38
C ASP A 325 0.22 12.20 2.04
N LYS A 326 0.30 12.24 3.38
CA LYS A 326 1.55 12.51 4.09
C LYS A 326 2.54 11.38 3.84
N LEU A 327 3.75 11.74 3.43
CA LEU A 327 4.84 10.82 3.13
C LEU A 327 6.12 11.28 3.85
N THR A 328 6.82 10.34 4.48
CA THR A 328 8.13 10.57 5.10
C THR A 328 9.20 9.71 4.45
N PHE A 329 10.30 10.30 3.99
CA PHE A 329 11.51 9.58 3.62
C PHE A 329 12.48 9.56 4.81
N THR A 330 13.02 8.38 5.12
CA THR A 330 14.00 8.19 6.20
C THR A 330 14.99 7.09 5.84
N GLY A 331 15.98 6.86 6.71
CA GLY A 331 17.00 5.84 6.55
C GLY A 331 18.33 6.42 6.08
N THR A 332 19.37 5.57 6.15
CA THR A 332 20.77 5.97 5.91
C THR A 332 21.22 5.73 4.48
N GLY A 333 20.35 5.15 3.62
CA GLY A 333 20.66 4.91 2.22
C GLY A 333 20.45 6.14 1.33
N LYS A 334 20.76 5.96 0.04
CA LYS A 334 20.52 6.92 -1.04
C LYS A 334 19.38 6.43 -1.92
N LEU A 335 18.48 7.34 -2.29
CA LEU A 335 17.44 7.08 -3.29
C LEU A 335 17.56 8.07 -4.45
N LYS A 336 17.74 7.52 -5.66
CA LYS A 336 17.64 8.28 -6.91
C LYS A 336 16.25 8.14 -7.50
N VAL A 337 15.58 9.24 -7.79
CA VAL A 337 14.28 9.29 -8.47
C VAL A 337 14.44 10.02 -9.80
N THR A 338 14.17 9.35 -10.91
CA THR A 338 14.28 9.92 -12.26
C THR A 338 12.95 9.77 -12.98
N GLY A 339 12.28 10.88 -13.27
CA GLY A 339 11.15 10.92 -14.19
C GLY A 339 11.59 11.10 -15.63
N ALA A 340 10.61 11.08 -16.54
CA ALA A 340 10.82 11.32 -17.96
C ALA A 340 11.54 12.64 -18.20
N GLN A 341 12.56 12.61 -19.06
CA GLN A 341 13.41 13.77 -19.38
C GLN A 341 12.86 14.60 -20.55
N SER A 342 11.92 14.04 -21.32
CA SER A 342 11.25 14.67 -22.44
C SER A 342 9.88 14.02 -22.66
N GLY A 343 9.01 14.68 -23.44
CA GLY A 343 7.66 14.22 -23.72
C GLY A 343 6.63 15.27 -23.33
N ASN A 344 5.44 14.82 -22.93
CA ASN A 344 4.40 15.72 -22.44
C ASN A 344 4.84 16.34 -21.09
N GLU A 345 4.89 17.67 -21.03
CA GLU A 345 5.38 18.42 -19.87
C GLU A 345 4.65 18.09 -18.56
N ASP A 346 3.37 17.71 -18.63
CA ASP A 346 2.57 17.34 -17.45
C ASP A 346 3.02 16.04 -16.80
N TYR A 347 3.79 15.22 -17.53
CA TYR A 347 4.32 13.94 -17.06
C TYR A 347 5.85 13.93 -16.90
N CYS A 348 6.53 15.06 -17.13
CA CYS A 348 7.98 15.17 -17.06
C CYS A 348 8.43 15.72 -15.70
N TYR A 349 8.23 14.95 -14.62
CA TYR A 349 8.64 15.36 -13.27
C TYR A 349 9.34 14.24 -12.50
N GLY A 350 10.26 14.62 -11.59
CA GLY A 350 10.85 13.66 -10.65
C GLY A 350 9.83 13.20 -9.61
N VAL A 351 9.29 14.14 -8.84
CA VAL A 351 8.25 13.88 -7.84
C VAL A 351 7.14 14.92 -7.90
N LEU A 352 5.89 14.47 -8.04
CA LEU A 352 4.69 15.29 -7.94
C LEU A 352 3.99 15.03 -6.60
N ASN A 353 3.80 16.08 -5.81
CA ASN A 353 3.24 15.99 -4.47
C ASN A 353 1.93 16.76 -4.32
N HIS A 354 0.84 16.09 -3.97
CA HIS A 354 -0.46 16.71 -3.71
C HIS A 354 -0.73 17.00 -2.23
N ASN A 355 0.17 16.59 -1.32
CA ASN A 355 0.03 16.81 0.12
C ASN A 355 1.38 17.21 0.73
N THR A 356 1.87 16.49 1.75
CA THR A 356 3.08 16.86 2.49
C THR A 356 4.11 15.75 2.38
N ILE A 357 5.30 16.10 1.90
CA ILE A 357 6.47 15.23 1.93
C ILE A 357 7.46 15.77 2.96
N THR A 358 7.93 14.90 3.84
CA THR A 358 9.02 15.18 4.78
C THR A 358 10.22 14.31 4.39
N VAL A 359 11.39 14.94 4.21
CA VAL A 359 12.67 14.24 4.05
C VAL A 359 13.44 14.40 5.35
N ASP A 360 13.54 13.33 6.12
CA ASP A 360 14.08 13.34 7.48
C ASP A 360 15.34 12.48 7.58
N GLY A 361 16.51 13.12 7.59
CA GLY A 361 17.81 12.46 7.62
C GLY A 361 18.20 11.68 6.36
N ALA A 362 17.30 11.59 5.37
CA ALA A 362 17.51 10.79 4.17
C ALA A 362 18.36 11.49 3.09
N THR A 363 18.96 10.69 2.21
CA THR A 363 19.70 11.17 1.03
C THR A 363 18.91 10.93 -0.26
N LEU A 364 18.53 11.99 -0.98
CA LEU A 364 17.73 11.91 -2.21
C LEU A 364 18.41 12.62 -3.40
N GLU A 365 18.31 12.01 -4.58
CA GLU A 365 18.67 12.63 -5.87
C GLU A 365 17.47 12.56 -6.80
N ILE A 366 16.81 13.69 -7.07
CA ILE A 366 15.55 13.75 -7.82
C ILE A 366 15.75 14.52 -9.13
N SER A 367 15.34 13.94 -10.26
CA SER A 367 15.36 14.62 -11.55
C SER A 367 14.11 14.40 -12.38
N GLY A 368 13.73 15.41 -13.17
CA GLY A 368 12.65 15.33 -14.15
C GLY A 368 12.87 16.27 -15.33
N GLY A 369 12.23 15.99 -16.46
CA GLY A 369 12.39 16.77 -17.70
C GLY A 369 11.91 18.21 -17.59
N VAL A 370 10.94 18.50 -16.73
CA VAL A 370 10.40 19.84 -16.52
C VAL A 370 10.60 20.27 -15.06
N ASN A 371 10.00 19.54 -14.12
CA ASN A 371 10.20 19.80 -12.69
C ASN A 371 11.01 18.69 -12.02
N GLY A 372 11.93 19.05 -11.13
CA GLY A 372 12.53 18.05 -10.25
C GLY A 372 11.52 17.63 -9.19
N ILE A 373 11.07 18.59 -8.39
CA ILE A 373 9.90 18.45 -7.50
C ILE A 373 8.84 19.49 -7.84
N ALA A 374 7.57 19.13 -7.67
CA ALA A 374 6.44 20.02 -7.93
C ALA A 374 5.29 19.82 -6.93
N SER A 375 4.50 20.89 -6.75
CA SER A 375 3.29 20.93 -5.92
C SER A 375 3.50 20.59 -4.44
N GLY A 376 2.45 20.79 -3.65
CA GLY A 376 2.37 20.33 -2.27
C GLY A 376 3.29 21.09 -1.31
N ARG A 377 3.40 20.57 -0.09
CA ARG A 377 4.25 21.08 0.99
C ARG A 377 5.46 20.16 1.12
N TRP A 378 6.63 20.77 1.27
CA TRP A 378 7.90 20.06 1.41
C TRP A 378 8.58 20.48 2.69
N LYS A 379 9.02 19.49 3.46
CA LYS A 379 9.80 19.69 4.68
C LYS A 379 11.11 18.95 4.55
N PHE A 380 12.21 19.65 4.74
CA PHE A 380 13.56 19.11 4.72
C PHE A 380 14.10 19.19 6.15
N ASN A 381 14.49 18.06 6.72
CA ASN A 381 15.07 17.99 8.06
C ASN A 381 16.38 17.23 8.02
N LYS A 382 17.50 17.90 8.34
CA LYS A 382 18.84 17.30 8.44
C LYS A 382 19.18 16.32 7.29
N CYS A 383 18.77 16.65 6.07
CA CYS A 383 18.82 15.76 4.91
C CYS A 383 19.84 16.21 3.87
N ASN A 384 20.29 15.28 3.02
CA ASN A 384 21.13 15.57 1.86
C ASN A 384 20.32 15.31 0.57
N VAL A 385 19.80 16.38 -0.04
CA VAL A 385 18.92 16.28 -1.19
C VAL A 385 19.48 17.08 -2.34
N ARG A 386 19.46 16.52 -3.55
CA ARG A 386 19.67 17.28 -4.78
C ARG A 386 18.50 17.12 -5.74
N VAL A 387 18.06 18.21 -6.34
CA VAL A 387 16.88 18.24 -7.21
C VAL A 387 17.20 18.94 -8.54
N LYS A 388 16.79 18.37 -9.68
CA LYS A 388 16.95 18.99 -11.00
C LYS A 388 15.71 18.88 -11.88
N GLY A 389 15.34 19.99 -12.52
CA GLY A 389 14.28 20.07 -13.52
C GLY A 389 14.72 20.97 -14.67
N ASN A 390 14.53 20.56 -15.92
CA ASN A 390 15.04 21.34 -17.06
C ASN A 390 14.17 22.55 -17.44
N GLY A 391 13.04 22.76 -16.74
CA GLY A 391 12.11 23.86 -16.97
C GLY A 391 11.11 23.63 -18.10
N SER A 392 10.31 24.65 -18.41
CA SER A 392 9.36 24.63 -19.54
C SER A 392 9.43 25.94 -20.32
N GLU A 393 9.28 25.84 -21.64
CA GLU A 393 9.13 27.00 -22.53
C GLU A 393 7.76 27.67 -22.36
N ASN A 394 6.75 26.95 -21.85
CA ASN A 394 5.37 27.42 -21.70
C ASN A 394 5.06 27.99 -20.31
N ASP A 395 5.91 27.74 -19.31
CA ASP A 395 5.69 28.15 -17.93
C ASP A 395 7.03 28.45 -17.25
N GLU A 396 7.36 29.74 -17.15
CA GLU A 396 8.61 30.25 -16.57
C GLU A 396 8.78 29.94 -15.07
N TYR A 397 7.76 29.39 -14.41
CA TYR A 397 7.79 28.98 -13.00
C TYR A 397 8.04 27.48 -12.82
N LYS A 398 8.20 26.70 -13.89
CA LYS A 398 8.57 25.28 -13.83
C LYS A 398 10.10 25.12 -13.92
N GLY A 399 10.70 24.31 -13.05
CA GLY A 399 12.14 24.09 -12.96
C GLY A 399 12.50 23.13 -11.82
N SER A 400 13.73 23.15 -11.32
CA SER A 400 14.20 22.20 -10.29
C SER A 400 13.29 22.13 -9.06
N MET A 401 12.92 23.29 -8.49
CA MET A 401 11.91 23.41 -7.45
C MET A 401 10.83 24.40 -7.89
N GLY A 402 9.96 23.96 -8.80
CA GLY A 402 8.96 24.80 -9.45
C GLY A 402 7.52 24.46 -9.04
N ARG A 403 6.66 25.48 -8.98
CA ARG A 403 5.21 25.36 -8.74
C ARG A 403 4.86 24.62 -7.43
N LEU A 404 5.56 24.92 -6.34
CA LEU A 404 5.24 24.39 -5.00
C LEU A 404 4.08 25.17 -4.39
N ASN A 405 3.29 24.57 -3.48
CA ASN A 405 2.14 25.28 -2.91
C ASN A 405 2.56 26.32 -1.85
N VAL A 406 3.73 26.13 -1.23
CA VAL A 406 4.34 27.01 -0.22
C VAL A 406 5.86 26.93 -0.35
N ILE A 407 6.56 27.91 0.24
CA ILE A 407 8.01 27.82 0.41
C ILE A 407 8.30 26.60 1.29
N PRO A 408 9.22 25.70 0.89
CA PRO A 408 9.61 24.56 1.70
C PRO A 408 10.11 24.96 3.09
N GLU A 409 9.80 24.13 4.08
CA GLU A 409 10.34 24.27 5.42
C GLU A 409 11.71 23.58 5.50
N PHE A 410 12.69 24.26 6.08
CA PHE A 410 14.04 23.72 6.30
C PHE A 410 14.34 23.70 7.80
N THR A 411 14.64 22.53 8.34
CA THR A 411 15.03 22.31 9.73
C THR A 411 16.41 21.68 9.74
N ASP A 412 17.37 22.32 10.41
CA ASP A 412 18.77 21.88 10.47
C ASP A 412 19.43 21.60 9.10
N CYS A 413 18.92 22.23 8.04
CA CYS A 413 19.45 22.18 6.70
C CYS A 413 19.15 23.48 5.96
N LYS A 414 19.75 23.66 4.79
CA LYS A 414 19.52 24.81 3.91
C LYS A 414 19.84 24.46 2.45
N ILE A 415 19.32 25.26 1.53
CA ILE A 415 19.82 25.26 0.15
C ILE A 415 21.25 25.82 0.17
N VAL A 416 22.19 25.07 -0.39
CA VAL A 416 23.62 25.44 -0.48
C VAL A 416 24.06 25.73 -1.90
N SER A 417 23.31 25.26 -2.90
CA SER A 417 23.61 25.51 -4.31
C SER A 417 22.32 25.45 -5.15
N PRO A 418 22.15 26.30 -6.17
CA PRO A 418 23.03 27.43 -6.49
C PRO A 418 22.89 28.57 -5.46
N GLU A 419 23.93 29.39 -5.32
CA GLU A 419 23.91 30.55 -4.44
C GLU A 419 23.02 31.67 -4.97
N GLY A 420 22.56 32.56 -4.07
CA GLY A 420 21.78 33.74 -4.43
C GLY A 420 20.39 33.41 -4.97
N THR A 421 19.86 32.23 -4.64
CA THR A 421 18.50 31.85 -5.02
C THR A 421 17.45 32.59 -4.21
N VAL A 422 16.31 32.86 -4.83
CA VAL A 422 15.17 33.57 -4.23
C VAL A 422 13.87 32.86 -4.56
N TRP A 423 12.90 32.86 -3.64
CA TRP A 423 11.56 32.36 -3.91
C TRP A 423 10.72 33.45 -4.58
N LYS A 424 10.09 33.12 -5.70
CA LYS A 424 9.10 33.99 -6.35
C LYS A 424 7.71 33.37 -6.28
N GLU A 425 6.75 34.24 -6.00
CA GLU A 425 5.34 33.90 -5.92
C GLU A 425 4.66 34.02 -7.29
N LEU A 426 3.84 33.03 -7.63
CA LEU A 426 2.91 33.06 -8.76
C LEU A 426 1.48 32.87 -8.27
N LYS A 427 0.60 33.82 -8.58
CA LYS A 427 -0.85 33.65 -8.42
C LYS A 427 -1.46 33.26 -9.76
N LYS A 428 -2.02 32.05 -9.85
CA LYS A 428 -2.63 31.53 -11.08
C LYS A 428 -3.86 30.68 -10.76
N SER A 429 -4.98 30.97 -11.42
CA SER A 429 -6.25 30.23 -11.29
C SER A 429 -6.76 30.08 -9.85
N GLY A 430 -6.60 31.12 -9.03
CA GLY A 430 -7.00 31.10 -7.61
C GLY A 430 -6.04 30.38 -6.66
N TYR A 431 -4.94 29.83 -7.17
CA TYR A 431 -3.89 29.20 -6.38
C TYR A 431 -2.65 30.09 -6.30
N THR A 432 -1.92 29.97 -5.18
CA THR A 432 -0.62 30.61 -4.98
C THR A 432 0.46 29.53 -5.06
N PHE A 433 1.48 29.78 -5.85
CA PHE A 433 2.62 28.90 -6.03
C PHE A 433 3.92 29.61 -5.70
N GLN A 434 4.94 28.84 -5.34
CA GLN A 434 6.29 29.30 -5.06
C GLN A 434 7.26 28.51 -5.93
N SER A 435 8.18 29.21 -6.58
CA SER A 435 9.25 28.61 -7.38
C SER A 435 10.59 29.22 -7.01
N LEU A 436 11.64 28.41 -7.10
CA LEU A 436 13.01 28.85 -6.81
C LEU A 436 13.64 29.47 -8.07
N PHE A 437 14.08 30.71 -7.94
CA PHE A 437 14.74 31.47 -9.00
C PHE A 437 16.20 31.70 -8.67
N GLY A 438 17.05 31.71 -9.69
CA GLY A 438 18.45 32.11 -9.58
C GLY A 438 18.63 33.62 -9.56
N ALA A 439 19.87 34.05 -9.34
CA ALA A 439 20.26 35.47 -9.34
C ALA A 439 20.07 36.16 -10.71
N ASP A 440 19.98 35.38 -11.80
CA ASP A 440 19.68 35.85 -13.16
C ASP A 440 18.19 36.17 -13.37
N GLY A 441 17.36 35.98 -12.34
CA GLY A 441 15.93 36.24 -12.38
C GLY A 441 15.12 35.18 -13.13
N LYS A 442 15.72 34.04 -13.49
CA LYS A 442 15.05 32.88 -14.10
C LYS A 442 14.89 31.74 -13.11
N VAL A 443 13.96 30.82 -13.37
CA VAL A 443 13.79 29.62 -12.54
C VAL A 443 15.07 28.78 -12.59
N VAL A 444 15.46 28.20 -11.46
CA VAL A 444 16.63 27.33 -11.40
C VAL A 444 16.34 26.07 -12.22
N THR A 445 17.14 25.81 -13.25
CA THR A 445 17.09 24.59 -14.07
C THR A 445 18.28 23.65 -13.86
N ASP A 446 19.23 24.06 -13.02
CA ASP A 446 20.32 23.21 -12.59
C ASP A 446 20.05 22.54 -11.24
N TRP A 447 20.98 21.70 -10.79
CA TRP A 447 20.89 21.02 -9.51
C TRP A 447 20.74 22.02 -8.35
N VAL A 448 19.66 21.88 -7.58
CA VAL A 448 19.49 22.51 -6.29
C VAL A 448 19.94 21.53 -5.22
N ALA A 449 20.95 21.88 -4.43
CA ALA A 449 21.46 21.08 -3.34
C ALA A 449 20.97 21.61 -1.99
N ILE A 450 20.42 20.73 -1.17
CA ILE A 450 19.98 20.94 0.21
C ILE A 450 20.86 20.06 1.09
N GLN A 451 21.53 20.65 2.06
CA GLN A 451 22.44 19.93 2.94
C GLN A 451 22.21 20.30 4.41
N PRO A 452 22.56 19.41 5.35
CA PRO A 452 22.54 19.72 6.77
C PRO A 452 23.38 20.97 7.09
N ASN A 453 22.98 21.74 8.09
CA ASN A 453 23.71 22.94 8.50
C ASN A 453 25.12 22.64 9.05
N ASP A 454 25.33 21.41 9.54
CA ASP A 454 26.59 20.88 10.03
C ASP A 454 27.38 20.10 8.95
N ALA A 455 26.95 20.13 7.69
CA ALA A 455 27.66 19.45 6.60
C ALA A 455 29.06 20.07 6.36
N PRO A 456 30.09 19.23 6.10
CA PRO A 456 31.40 19.73 5.70
C PRO A 456 31.32 20.56 4.41
N VAL A 457 32.10 21.65 4.33
CA VAL A 457 32.14 22.52 3.14
C VAL A 457 32.72 21.75 1.95
N ALA A 458 31.99 21.73 0.83
CA ALA A 458 32.46 21.19 -0.44
C ALA A 458 33.07 22.28 -1.32
N TYR A 459 33.90 21.90 -2.30
CA TYR A 459 34.68 22.81 -3.14
C TYR A 459 34.55 22.48 -4.62
N ASP A 460 34.53 23.51 -5.47
CA ASP A 460 34.62 23.40 -6.92
C ASP A 460 36.05 23.68 -7.37
N LEU A 461 36.58 22.79 -8.21
CA LEU A 461 37.85 22.98 -8.88
C LEU A 461 37.62 23.81 -10.15
N VAL A 462 38.27 24.96 -10.23
CA VAL A 462 38.21 25.86 -11.38
C VAL A 462 39.58 25.93 -12.05
N LEU A 463 39.59 25.69 -13.36
CA LEU A 463 40.72 26.02 -14.21
C LEU A 463 40.57 27.47 -14.66
N GLU A 464 41.48 28.33 -14.23
CA GLU A 464 41.47 29.76 -14.56
C GLU A 464 42.16 30.02 -15.90
N ALA A 465 43.29 29.33 -16.14
CA ALA A 465 44.01 29.37 -17.41
C ALA A 465 44.74 28.05 -17.68
N VAL A 466 44.80 27.64 -18.95
CA VAL A 466 45.41 26.37 -19.37
C VAL A 466 46.94 26.39 -19.24
N GLY A 467 47.59 27.53 -19.49
CA GLY A 467 49.05 27.62 -19.55
C GLY A 467 49.66 26.93 -20.77
N ASP A 468 50.98 26.77 -20.79
CA ASP A 468 51.74 26.35 -21.98
C ASP A 468 51.75 24.83 -22.22
N ARG A 469 51.34 24.03 -21.23
CA ARG A 469 51.37 22.56 -21.30
C ARG A 469 49.96 21.97 -21.46
N GLU A 470 49.26 22.40 -22.50
CA GLU A 470 47.86 22.01 -22.77
C GLU A 470 47.64 20.49 -22.74
N ILE A 471 48.52 19.68 -23.36
CA ILE A 471 48.38 18.22 -23.39
C ILE A 471 48.43 17.61 -21.98
N ALA A 472 49.27 18.13 -21.08
CA ALA A 472 49.38 17.65 -19.71
C ALA A 472 48.14 18.05 -18.88
N VAL A 473 47.62 19.26 -19.08
CA VAL A 473 46.36 19.71 -18.47
C VAL A 473 45.19 18.85 -18.92
N ILE A 474 45.10 18.54 -20.22
CA ILE A 474 44.06 17.65 -20.76
C ILE A 474 44.12 16.28 -20.10
N ALA A 475 45.32 15.71 -19.91
CA ALA A 475 45.47 14.41 -19.26
C ALA A 475 44.97 14.42 -17.81
N ILE A 476 45.30 15.46 -17.05
CA ILE A 476 44.88 15.62 -15.65
C ILE A 476 43.37 15.88 -15.54
N VAL A 477 42.82 16.79 -16.36
CA VAL A 477 41.37 17.07 -16.38
C VAL A 477 40.59 15.82 -16.79
N LYS A 478 41.09 15.04 -17.74
CA LYS A 478 40.50 13.75 -18.11
C LYS A 478 40.48 12.77 -16.93
N ASP A 479 41.58 12.66 -16.20
CA ASP A 479 41.68 11.79 -15.00
C ASP A 479 40.70 12.24 -13.90
N ILE A 480 40.63 13.54 -13.62
CA ILE A 480 39.75 14.12 -12.60
C ILE A 480 38.25 13.90 -12.93
N THR A 481 37.89 14.06 -14.21
CA THR A 481 36.49 14.14 -14.66
C THR A 481 35.95 12.86 -15.31
N GLY A 482 36.82 11.97 -15.78
CA GLY A 482 36.45 10.81 -16.59
C GLY A 482 35.93 11.13 -17.99
N MET A 483 35.96 12.41 -18.41
CA MET A 483 35.44 12.84 -19.71
C MET A 483 36.29 12.32 -20.88
N GLY A 484 35.66 12.12 -22.05
CA GLY A 484 36.37 11.82 -23.29
C GLY A 484 37.29 12.97 -23.73
N MET A 485 38.39 12.64 -24.42
CA MET A 485 39.43 13.60 -24.84
C MET A 485 38.89 14.86 -25.55
N MET A 486 37.92 14.69 -26.46
CA MET A 486 37.29 15.82 -27.17
C MET A 486 36.45 16.72 -26.25
N ALA A 487 35.73 16.13 -25.30
CA ALA A 487 34.92 16.89 -24.34
C ALA A 487 35.81 17.72 -23.40
N VAL A 488 36.93 17.15 -22.94
CA VAL A 488 37.93 17.87 -22.14
C VAL A 488 38.52 19.05 -22.90
N LYS A 489 38.97 18.83 -24.14
CA LYS A 489 39.51 19.92 -24.99
C LYS A 489 38.51 21.06 -25.13
N LYS A 490 37.24 20.74 -25.39
CA LYS A 490 36.17 21.74 -25.51
C LYS A 490 35.94 22.48 -24.19
N LEU A 491 35.97 21.79 -23.05
CA LEU A 491 35.80 22.39 -21.74
C LEU A 491 36.92 23.38 -21.42
N ILE A 492 38.18 22.95 -21.48
CA ILE A 492 39.32 23.79 -21.07
C ILE A 492 39.55 24.98 -22.01
N ALA A 493 39.14 24.87 -23.28
CA ALA A 493 39.16 25.98 -24.22
C ALA A 493 38.21 27.13 -23.82
N THR A 494 37.30 26.89 -22.87
CA THR A 494 36.42 27.91 -22.30
C THR A 494 36.93 28.50 -20.98
N ALA A 495 38.18 28.21 -20.60
CA ALA A 495 38.80 28.76 -19.41
C ALA A 495 38.67 30.30 -19.37
N PRO A 496 38.34 30.89 -18.21
CA PRO A 496 38.19 30.21 -16.93
C PRO A 496 36.88 29.38 -16.85
N CYS A 497 36.98 28.15 -16.34
CA CYS A 497 35.88 27.17 -16.33
C CYS A 497 35.98 26.21 -15.13
N ILE A 498 34.83 25.74 -14.64
CA ILE A 498 34.76 24.69 -13.63
C ILE A 498 35.18 23.36 -14.26
N ILE A 499 36.10 22.65 -13.60
CA ILE A 499 36.57 21.31 -13.97
C ILE A 499 35.75 20.24 -13.27
N LYS A 500 35.49 20.40 -11.96
CA LYS A 500 34.74 19.45 -11.15
C LYS A 500 34.12 20.16 -9.96
N GLU A 501 32.91 19.77 -9.61
CA GLU A 501 32.16 20.40 -8.52
C GLU A 501 32.04 19.48 -7.31
N ASN A 502 31.71 20.07 -6.16
CA ASN A 502 31.30 19.36 -4.94
C ASN A 502 32.35 18.33 -4.46
N MET A 503 33.62 18.71 -4.50
CA MET A 503 34.76 17.92 -4.03
C MET A 503 34.98 18.13 -2.53
N THR A 504 35.60 17.17 -1.85
CA THR A 504 36.15 17.45 -0.50
C THR A 504 37.27 18.48 -0.61
N GLU A 505 37.53 19.22 0.48
CA GLU A 505 38.65 20.19 0.49
C GLU A 505 39.99 19.52 0.12
N ALA A 506 40.22 18.29 0.61
CA ALA A 506 41.43 17.54 0.34
C ALA A 506 41.55 17.17 -1.15
N ASP A 507 40.50 16.58 -1.74
CA ASP A 507 40.51 16.20 -3.15
C ASP A 507 40.62 17.42 -4.06
N ALA A 508 39.94 18.51 -3.71
CA ALA A 508 39.98 19.75 -4.49
C ALA A 508 41.39 20.36 -4.49
N LYS A 509 42.04 20.39 -3.32
CA LYS A 509 43.44 20.84 -3.18
C LYS A 509 44.40 19.95 -3.97
N GLU A 510 44.27 18.63 -3.85
CA GLU A 510 45.12 17.69 -4.59
C GLU A 510 44.97 17.87 -6.11
N ALA A 511 43.73 17.96 -6.60
CA ALA A 511 43.45 18.13 -8.02
C ALA A 511 43.93 19.49 -8.56
N ARG A 512 43.77 20.57 -7.78
CA ARG A 512 44.35 21.89 -8.08
C ARG A 512 45.86 21.80 -8.18
N ASP A 513 46.52 21.17 -7.21
CA ASP A 513 47.98 21.12 -7.15
C ASP A 513 48.58 20.32 -8.33
N LYS A 514 47.89 19.26 -8.80
CA LYS A 514 48.25 18.56 -10.05
C LYS A 514 48.22 19.49 -11.26
N LEU A 515 47.20 20.34 -11.38
CA LEU A 515 47.09 21.31 -12.48
C LEU A 515 48.18 22.40 -12.39
N LEU A 516 48.45 22.92 -11.19
CA LEU A 516 49.51 23.90 -10.97
C LEU A 516 50.90 23.34 -11.32
N ALA A 517 51.18 22.08 -10.98
CA ALA A 517 52.46 21.42 -11.24
C ALA A 517 52.81 21.30 -12.74
N VAL A 518 51.80 21.36 -13.63
CA VAL A 518 52.00 21.37 -15.08
C VAL A 518 51.92 22.76 -15.70
N GLY A 519 51.86 23.82 -14.89
CA GLY A 519 51.89 25.21 -15.34
C GLY A 519 50.54 25.81 -15.71
N ALA A 520 49.42 25.17 -15.35
CA ALA A 520 48.11 25.79 -15.42
C ALA A 520 47.87 26.75 -14.25
N THR A 521 46.89 27.62 -14.36
CA THR A 521 46.35 28.38 -13.21
C THR A 521 45.02 27.76 -12.81
N ALA A 522 44.92 27.31 -11.57
CA ALA A 522 43.72 26.67 -11.02
C ALA A 522 43.50 27.09 -9.57
N ASN A 523 42.25 27.15 -9.15
CA ASN A 523 41.88 27.48 -7.79
C ASN A 523 40.66 26.67 -7.35
N ILE A 524 40.43 26.63 -6.04
CA ILE A 524 39.25 25.99 -5.45
C ILE A 524 38.37 27.06 -4.82
N TYR A 525 37.08 26.89 -4.99
CA TYR A 525 36.07 27.80 -4.46
C TYR A 525 35.09 26.98 -3.64
N PRO A 526 34.58 27.45 -2.48
CA PRO A 526 33.45 26.79 -1.85
C PRO A 526 32.34 26.57 -2.89
N HIS A 527 31.73 25.39 -2.89
CA HIS A 527 30.83 24.96 -3.96
C HIS A 527 29.75 26.02 -4.25
N GLY A 528 29.60 26.39 -5.53
CA GLY A 528 28.62 27.37 -5.99
C GLY A 528 29.02 28.85 -5.85
N THR A 529 30.16 29.17 -5.22
CA THR A 529 30.62 30.57 -5.06
C THR A 529 31.34 31.15 -6.28
N TRP A 530 31.86 30.29 -7.17
CA TRP A 530 32.65 30.75 -8.31
C TRP A 530 31.75 31.35 -9.40
N LYS A 531 32.12 32.55 -9.88
CA LYS A 531 31.44 33.24 -10.98
C LYS A 531 32.38 33.40 -12.16
N LYS A 532 31.97 32.92 -13.33
CA LYS A 532 32.72 33.11 -14.57
C LYS A 532 32.90 34.61 -14.85
N PRO A 533 34.14 35.10 -15.01
CA PRO A 533 34.38 36.47 -15.49
C PRO A 533 33.69 36.67 -16.84
N THR A 534 32.69 37.55 -16.88
CA THR A 534 32.07 38.00 -18.13
C THR A 534 32.83 39.24 -18.58
N GLY A 535 33.22 39.29 -19.85
CA GLY A 535 34.16 40.27 -20.40
C GLY A 535 33.68 41.72 -20.49
N ILE A 536 33.32 42.34 -19.36
CA ILE A 536 33.22 43.80 -19.19
C ILE A 536 33.87 44.17 -17.84
N ASN A 537 35.20 44.12 -17.80
CA ASN A 537 36.14 45.11 -17.25
C ASN A 537 37.47 44.38 -17.00
N PHE A 538 38.39 44.44 -17.96
CA PHE A 538 39.80 44.34 -17.62
C PHE A 538 40.19 45.66 -16.95
N GLN A 539 40.01 45.76 -15.62
CA GLN A 539 41.06 46.41 -14.87
C GLN A 539 42.10 45.35 -14.62
N ASN A 540 43.29 45.56 -15.17
CA ASN A 540 44.47 44.79 -14.84
C ASN A 540 44.51 44.61 -13.32
N ALA A 541 44.34 43.38 -12.84
CA ALA A 541 44.73 43.03 -11.50
C ALA A 541 46.26 42.97 -11.50
N ASP A 542 46.86 44.15 -11.48
CA ASP A 542 48.18 44.31 -10.93
C ASP A 542 48.05 45.17 -9.67
N THR A 543 48.61 44.65 -8.57
CA THR A 543 48.64 45.16 -7.19
C THR A 543 47.36 45.07 -6.35
N ALA A 544 47.46 44.36 -5.23
CA ALA A 544 46.47 44.36 -4.15
C ALA A 544 46.06 45.79 -3.77
N ALA A 545 44.76 46.10 -3.86
CA ALA A 545 44.23 47.40 -3.46
C ALA A 545 44.60 47.69 -2.00
N GLN A 546 45.44 48.71 -1.79
CA GLN A 546 45.81 49.18 -0.45
C GLN A 546 44.55 49.63 0.30
N THR A 547 44.30 49.05 1.47
CA THR A 547 43.20 49.48 2.33
C THR A 547 43.70 50.60 3.23
N ILE A 548 43.12 51.80 3.12
CA ILE A 548 43.53 52.99 3.87
C ILE A 548 42.43 53.42 4.84
N TYR A 549 42.78 53.69 6.09
CA TYR A 549 41.90 54.27 7.11
C TYR A 549 42.49 55.57 7.66
N ASN A 550 41.63 56.50 8.07
CA ASN A 550 42.04 57.60 8.96
C ASN A 550 42.21 57.10 10.41
N LEU A 551 42.75 57.94 11.30
CA LEU A 551 42.93 57.60 12.72
C LEU A 551 41.62 57.34 13.48
N GLN A 552 40.48 57.73 12.90
CA GLN A 552 39.13 57.45 13.42
C GLN A 552 38.55 56.13 12.91
N GLY A 553 39.30 55.34 12.12
CA GLY A 553 38.86 54.04 11.60
C GLY A 553 37.90 54.11 10.42
N ILE A 554 37.76 55.28 9.78
CA ILE A 554 36.95 55.44 8.56
C ILE A 554 37.79 55.02 7.35
N ARG A 555 37.25 54.09 6.56
CA ARG A 555 37.87 53.63 5.31
C ARG A 555 37.83 54.74 4.26
N LEU A 556 38.98 55.04 3.68
CA LEU A 556 39.15 56.04 2.64
C LEU A 556 39.25 55.35 1.27
N ASN A 557 38.31 55.63 0.38
CA ASN A 557 38.29 55.10 -1.00
C ASN A 557 39.09 56.00 -1.95
N THR A 558 40.35 56.26 -1.63
CA THR A 558 41.28 57.00 -2.49
C THR A 558 42.72 56.51 -2.27
N LYS A 559 43.64 56.87 -3.16
CA LYS A 559 45.07 56.52 -3.03
C LYS A 559 45.75 57.42 -1.97
N LEU A 560 46.74 56.88 -1.25
CA LEU A 560 47.49 57.62 -0.23
C LEU A 560 48.07 58.93 -0.79
N GLU A 561 48.53 58.94 -2.04
CA GLU A 561 49.10 60.10 -2.76
C GLU A 561 48.13 61.28 -2.94
N ASN A 562 46.81 61.06 -2.82
CA ASN A 562 45.79 62.10 -2.97
C ASN A 562 45.24 62.63 -1.64
N LEU A 563 45.70 62.10 -0.50
CA LEU A 563 45.28 62.55 0.83
C LEU A 563 46.12 63.75 1.33
N PRO A 564 45.60 64.64 2.19
CA PRO A 564 46.40 65.71 2.79
C PRO A 564 47.53 65.15 3.68
N ALA A 565 48.50 65.99 4.05
CA ALA A 565 49.54 65.63 5.00
C ALA A 565 48.91 65.20 6.33
N GLY A 566 49.35 64.06 6.88
CA GLY A 566 48.69 63.44 8.02
C GLY A 566 49.08 61.98 8.22
N VAL A 567 48.49 61.34 9.22
CA VAL A 567 48.76 59.94 9.54
C VAL A 567 47.59 59.05 9.15
N TYR A 568 47.89 57.97 8.43
CA TYR A 568 46.92 57.02 7.91
C TYR A 568 47.30 55.59 8.29
N ILE A 569 46.35 54.67 8.32
CA ILE A 569 46.61 53.23 8.44
C ILE A 569 46.47 52.61 7.07
N VAL A 570 47.58 52.16 6.48
CA VAL A 570 47.63 51.53 5.15
C VAL A 570 47.98 50.07 5.33
N ASN A 571 47.08 49.16 4.94
CA ASN A 571 47.24 47.71 5.11
C ASN A 571 47.63 47.31 6.55
N GLY A 572 47.00 47.94 7.54
CA GLY A 572 47.23 47.67 8.96
C GLY A 572 48.50 48.32 9.56
N LYS A 573 49.27 49.10 8.79
CA LYS A 573 50.45 49.83 9.29
C LYS A 573 50.23 51.34 9.31
N LYS A 574 50.68 52.00 10.37
CA LYS A 574 50.65 53.47 10.49
C LYS A 574 51.69 54.09 9.55
N VAL A 575 51.24 54.96 8.64
CA VAL A 575 52.05 55.66 7.64
C VAL A 575 51.85 57.16 7.80
N LEU A 576 52.96 57.89 7.96
CA LEU A 576 52.96 59.36 7.96
C LEU A 576 53.14 59.86 6.53
N LYS A 577 52.13 60.56 6.01
CA LYS A 577 52.23 61.31 4.76
C LYS A 577 52.71 62.73 5.08
N LYS A 578 53.91 63.05 4.60
CA LYS A 578 54.51 64.39 4.73
C LYS A 578 53.87 65.38 3.79
#